data_AF-A0A4Y4K7G1-F1
#
_entry.id   AF-A0A4Y4K7G1-F1
#
_cell.length_a   1.000
_cell.length_b   1.000
_cell.length_c   1.000
_cell.angle_alpha   90.00
_cell.angle_beta   90.00
_cell.angle_gamma   90.00
#
_symmetry.space_group_name_H-M   'P 1'
#
loop_
_entity.id
_entity.type
_entity.pdbx_description
1 polymer ?
#
loop_
_entity_poly.entity_id
_entity_poly.type
_entity_poly.pdbx_seq_one_letter_code
_entity_poly.pdbx_strand_id
1 'polypeptide(L)'
;MPLSADVLELCRATFAPESLDLALRTLETYDAEQADRVHRVAIQLSEGKLNRLAWWLDGAEKNLETFLWYGEDPEETVRPETRAFAVDFMNAFADKHLLKPPQSSS
;
A
#
# COMPACT_ATOMS: atom_id res chain seq x y z
N MET A 1 -15.74 4.98 -5.49
CA MET A 1 -16.44 5.51 -4.28
C MET A 1 -15.63 6.70 -3.74
N PRO A 2 -16.22 7.76 -3.17
CA PRO A 2 -15.42 8.81 -2.54
C PRO A 2 -14.65 8.24 -1.32
N LEU A 3 -13.41 8.69 -1.12
CA LEU A 3 -12.60 8.33 0.05
C LEU A 3 -13.25 8.82 1.35
N SER A 4 -13.22 8.01 2.40
CA SER A 4 -13.74 8.40 3.71
C SER A 4 -12.87 9.43 4.41
N ALA A 5 -13.46 10.13 5.38
CA ALA A 5 -12.75 11.14 6.19
C ALA A 5 -11.52 10.54 6.89
N ASP A 6 -11.63 9.33 7.42
CA ASP A 6 -10.55 8.64 8.11
C ASP A 6 -9.39 8.31 7.16
N VAL A 7 -9.69 7.86 5.94
CA VAL A 7 -8.67 7.62 4.90
C VAL A 7 -7.98 8.93 4.50
N LEU A 8 -8.74 10.01 4.35
CA LEU A 8 -8.18 11.33 4.03
C LEU A 8 -7.25 11.85 5.13
N GLU A 9 -7.65 11.70 6.40
CA GLU A 9 -6.85 12.11 7.55
C GLU A 9 -5.56 11.28 7.66
N LEU A 10 -5.68 9.95 7.55
CA LEU A 10 -4.53 9.05 7.58
C LEU A 10 -3.56 9.33 6.43
N CYS A 11 -4.07 9.60 5.23
CA CYS A 11 -3.25 9.94 4.07
C CYS A 11 -2.47 11.25 4.31
N ARG A 12 -3.12 12.29 4.86
CA ARG A 12 -2.46 13.55 5.24
C ARG A 12 -1.40 13.38 6.32
N ALA A 13 -1.59 12.46 7.26
CA ALA A 13 -0.63 12.18 8.32
C ALA A 13 0.59 11.38 7.82
N THR A 14 0.43 10.62 6.73
CA THR A 14 1.44 9.65 6.28
C THR A 14 2.28 10.16 5.11
N PHE A 15 1.67 10.87 4.16
CA PHE A 15 2.35 11.34 2.95
C PHE A 15 2.82 12.80 3.08
N ALA A 16 3.96 13.10 2.47
CA ALA A 16 4.46 14.47 2.35
C ALA A 16 3.47 15.33 1.53
N PRO A 17 3.31 16.64 1.83
CA PRO A 17 2.35 17.51 1.14
C PRO A 17 2.46 17.49 -0.38
N GLU A 18 3.68 17.44 -0.93
CA GLU A 18 3.96 17.38 -2.36
C GLU A 18 3.52 16.06 -3.04
N SER A 19 3.32 15.00 -2.25
CA SER A 19 2.90 13.69 -2.73
C SER A 19 1.42 13.40 -2.45
N LEU A 20 0.76 14.21 -1.63
CA LEU A 20 -0.59 13.96 -1.12
C LEU A 20 -1.62 13.83 -2.25
N ASP A 21 -1.65 14.77 -3.19
CA ASP A 21 -2.60 14.75 -4.30
C ASP A 21 -2.46 13.47 -5.14
N LEU A 22 -1.22 13.02 -5.37
CA LEU A 22 -0.98 11.80 -6.12
C LEU A 22 -1.35 10.56 -5.30
N ALA A 23 -1.07 10.55 -3.99
CA ALA A 23 -1.47 9.45 -3.10
C ALA A 23 -3.00 9.28 -3.09
N LEU A 24 -3.75 10.37 -2.99
CA LEU A 24 -5.21 10.36 -3.02
C LEU A 24 -5.74 9.80 -4.34
N ARG A 25 -5.22 10.26 -5.48
CA ARG A 25 -5.60 9.73 -6.80
C ARG A 25 -5.24 8.26 -6.96
N THR A 26 -4.11 7.82 -6.39
CA THR A 26 -3.71 6.42 -6.39
C THR A 26 -4.66 5.57 -5.55
N LEU A 27 -5.13 6.04 -4.39
CA LEU A 27 -6.15 5.33 -3.60
C LEU A 27 -7.46 5.20 -4.36
N GLU A 28 -7.87 6.23 -5.08
CA GLU A 28 -9.09 6.24 -5.90
C GLU A 28 -9.08 5.22 -7.05
N THR A 29 -7.91 4.67 -7.44
CA THR A 29 -7.86 3.61 -8.45
C THR A 29 -8.40 2.29 -7.92
N TYR A 30 -8.42 2.09 -6.61
CA TYR A 30 -8.99 0.91 -5.96
C TYR A 30 -10.43 1.20 -5.52
N ASP A 31 -11.42 0.66 -6.24
CA ASP A 31 -12.85 0.88 -5.98
C ASP A 31 -13.64 -0.42 -5.68
N ALA A 32 -12.92 -1.48 -5.36
CA ALA A 32 -13.48 -2.81 -5.10
C ALA A 32 -14.02 -2.99 -3.66
N GLU A 33 -14.37 -4.23 -3.32
CA GLU A 33 -14.87 -4.60 -1.99
C GLU A 33 -13.91 -4.16 -0.87
N GLN A 34 -14.48 -3.70 0.23
CA GLN A 34 -13.73 -3.27 1.42
C GLN A 34 -12.72 -2.13 1.13
N ALA A 35 -12.99 -1.28 0.12
CA ALA A 35 -12.11 -0.17 -0.28
C ALA A 35 -11.54 0.62 0.90
N ASP A 36 -12.38 1.07 1.84
CA ASP A 36 -11.94 1.79 3.05
C ASP A 36 -10.93 1.04 3.92
N ARG A 37 -11.07 -0.29 4.04
CA ARG A 37 -10.11 -1.14 4.76
C ARG A 37 -8.80 -1.24 3.98
N VAL A 38 -8.90 -1.51 2.68
CA VAL A 38 -7.73 -1.63 1.79
C VAL A 38 -6.94 -0.32 1.75
N HIS A 39 -7.61 0.82 1.62
CA HIS A 39 -6.96 2.13 1.63
C HIS A 39 -6.17 2.37 2.91
N ARG A 40 -6.76 2.11 4.09
CA ARG A 40 -6.06 2.29 5.37
C ARG A 40 -4.83 1.39 5.48
N VAL A 41 -4.95 0.13 5.12
CA VAL A 41 -3.85 -0.84 5.16
C VAL A 41 -2.75 -0.46 4.16
N ALA A 42 -3.12 -0.10 2.93
CA ALA A 42 -2.15 0.28 1.90
C ALA A 42 -1.38 1.55 2.28
N ILE A 43 -2.05 2.55 2.89
CA ILE A 43 -1.36 3.74 3.41
C ILE A 43 -0.32 3.34 4.45
N GLN A 44 -0.67 2.50 5.41
CA GLN A 44 0.24 2.05 6.47
C GLN A 44 1.44 1.28 5.90
N LEU A 45 1.18 0.27 5.06
CA LEU A 45 2.22 -0.56 4.44
C LEU A 45 3.16 0.24 3.51
N SER A 46 2.67 1.33 2.92
CA SER A 46 3.46 2.18 2.02
C SER A 46 4.52 3.03 2.71
N GLU A 47 4.39 3.27 4.02
CA GLU A 47 5.24 4.19 4.79
C GLU A 47 5.40 5.56 4.12
N GLY A 48 4.34 6.07 3.50
CA GLY A 48 4.32 7.39 2.86
C GLY A 48 5.01 7.46 1.49
N LYS A 49 5.41 6.32 0.90
CA LYS A 49 6.02 6.28 -0.44
C LYS A 49 5.02 5.87 -1.51
N LEU A 50 4.87 6.73 -2.53
CA LEU A 50 3.91 6.54 -3.63
C LEU A 50 4.13 5.25 -4.44
N ASN A 51 5.40 4.88 -4.71
CA ASN A 51 5.72 3.65 -5.44
C ASN A 51 5.27 2.40 -4.65
N ARG A 52 5.41 2.43 -3.32
CA ARG A 52 4.95 1.33 -2.46
C ARG A 52 3.42 1.31 -2.35
N LEU A 53 2.79 2.48 -2.26
CA LEU A 53 1.33 2.58 -2.25
C LEU A 53 0.73 1.91 -3.50
N ALA A 54 1.23 2.26 -4.69
CA ALA A 54 0.78 1.66 -5.93
C ALA A 54 0.99 0.13 -5.96
N TRP A 55 2.14 -0.35 -5.46
CA TRP A 55 2.42 -1.79 -5.36
C TRP A 55 1.43 -2.53 -4.48
N TRP A 56 1.13 -1.97 -3.31
CA TRP A 56 0.24 -2.60 -2.34
C TRP A 56 -1.20 -2.63 -2.83
N LEU A 57 -1.67 -1.60 -3.54
CA LEU A 57 -3.00 -1.61 -4.16
C LEU A 57 -3.11 -2.63 -5.30
N ASP A 58 -2.10 -2.73 -6.17
CA ASP A 58 -2.04 -3.79 -7.21
C ASP A 58 -2.03 -5.19 -6.57
N GLY A 59 -1.35 -5.35 -5.42
CA GLY A 59 -1.42 -6.57 -4.61
C GLY A 59 -2.83 -6.88 -4.11
N ALA A 60 -3.55 -5.86 -3.60
CA ALA A 60 -4.91 -6.01 -3.12
C ALA A 60 -5.91 -6.38 -4.23
N GLU A 61 -5.73 -5.84 -5.44
CA GLU A 61 -6.54 -6.21 -6.61
C GLU A 61 -6.33 -7.67 -7.02
N LYS A 62 -5.08 -8.16 -6.95
CA LYS A 62 -4.72 -9.52 -7.35
C LYS A 62 -5.12 -10.57 -6.32
N ASN A 63 -4.89 -10.27 -5.04
CA ASN A 63 -5.17 -11.19 -3.94
C ASN A 63 -5.38 -10.43 -2.63
N LEU A 64 -6.64 -10.11 -2.35
CA LEU A 64 -7.04 -9.37 -1.15
C LEU A 64 -6.65 -10.08 0.15
N GLU A 65 -6.77 -11.40 0.21
CA GLU A 65 -6.45 -12.18 1.42
C GLU A 65 -4.96 -12.08 1.77
N THR A 66 -4.09 -12.27 0.78
CA THR A 66 -2.64 -12.12 0.97
C THR A 66 -2.27 -10.70 1.35
N PHE A 67 -2.89 -9.70 0.72
CA PHE A 67 -2.68 -8.29 1.06
C PHE A 67 -3.05 -8.00 2.53
N LEU A 68 -4.23 -8.45 2.96
CA LEU A 68 -4.69 -8.24 4.34
C LEU A 68 -3.83 -8.98 5.37
N TRP A 69 -3.24 -10.13 5.00
CA TRP A 69 -2.27 -10.83 5.85
C TRP A 69 -1.05 -9.97 6.19
N TYR A 70 -0.51 -9.22 5.22
CA TYR A 70 0.62 -8.32 5.46
C TYR A 70 0.25 -7.16 6.40
N GLY A 71 -0.94 -6.59 6.22
CA GLY A 71 -1.39 -5.40 6.95
C GLY A 71 -1.91 -5.66 8.35
N GLU A 72 -2.66 -6.74 8.52
CA GLU A 72 -3.49 -6.94 9.71
C GLU A 72 -3.19 -8.24 10.46
N ASP A 73 -2.62 -9.27 9.82
CA ASP A 73 -2.54 -10.66 10.35
C ASP A 73 -3.85 -11.10 11.01
N PRO A 74 -4.94 -11.28 10.23
CA PRO A 74 -6.28 -11.49 10.78
C PRO A 74 -6.41 -12.75 11.64
N GLU A 75 -5.48 -13.70 11.53
CA GLU A 75 -5.47 -14.94 12.32
C GLU A 75 -4.58 -14.86 13.56
N GLU A 76 -3.79 -13.79 13.72
CA GLU A 76 -2.79 -13.60 14.79
C GLU A 76 -1.82 -14.80 14.93
N THR A 77 -1.57 -15.52 13.83
CA THR A 77 -0.79 -16.76 13.83
C THR A 77 0.71 -16.51 13.72
N VAL A 78 1.12 -15.28 13.37
CA VAL A 78 2.50 -14.94 13.06
C VAL A 78 3.06 -14.00 14.12
N ARG A 79 4.29 -14.26 14.57
CA ARG A 79 4.98 -13.35 15.49
C ARG A 79 5.12 -11.96 14.86
N PRO A 80 4.86 -10.87 15.60
CA PRO A 80 4.92 -9.50 15.05
C PRO A 80 6.22 -9.18 14.30
N GLU A 81 7.37 -9.68 14.79
CA GLU A 81 8.67 -9.44 14.15
C GLU A 81 8.80 -10.16 12.81
N THR A 82 8.17 -11.34 12.67
CA THR A 82 8.17 -12.10 11.41
C THR A 82 7.36 -11.38 10.35
N ARG A 83 6.21 -10.80 10.72
CA ARG A 83 5.39 -9.98 9.82
C ARG A 83 6.10 -8.69 9.45
N ALA A 84 6.70 -8.00 10.41
CA ALA A 84 7.48 -6.79 10.14
C ALA A 84 8.60 -7.06 9.13
N PHE A 85 9.36 -8.14 9.32
CA PHE A 85 10.38 -8.57 8.36
C PHE A 85 9.81 -8.82 6.95
N ALA A 86 8.64 -9.46 6.84
CA ALA A 86 8.00 -9.73 5.56
C ALA A 86 7.57 -8.43 4.85
N VAL A 87 7.00 -7.47 5.59
CA VAL A 87 6.64 -6.14 5.06
C VAL A 87 7.89 -5.39 4.61
N ASP A 88 8.95 -5.37 5.42
CA ASP A 88 10.23 -4.73 5.07
C ASP A 88 10.83 -5.32 3.80
N PHE A 89 10.80 -6.65 3.67
CA PHE A 89 11.27 -7.35 2.47
C PHE A 89 10.48 -6.93 1.23
N MET A 90 9.15 -6.92 1.32
CA MET A 90 8.28 -6.53 0.20
C MET A 90 8.45 -5.05 -0.17
N ASN A 91 8.59 -4.18 0.81
CA ASN A 91 8.86 -2.75 0.60
C ASN A 91 10.22 -2.53 -0.07
N ALA A 92 11.27 -3.23 0.36
CA ALA A 92 12.59 -3.18 -0.27
C ALA A 92 12.55 -3.74 -1.71
N PHE A 93 11.77 -4.79 -1.95
CA PHE A 93 11.54 -5.32 -3.29
C PHE A 93 10.85 -4.29 -4.19
N ALA A 94 9.75 -3.69 -3.73
CA ALA A 94 9.02 -2.65 -4.46
C ALA A 94 9.93 -1.45 -4.78
N ASP A 95 10.71 -0.96 -3.82
CA ASP A 95 11.66 0.13 -4.01
C ASP A 95 12.70 -0.20 -5.11
N LYS A 96 13.22 -1.44 -5.13
CA LYS A 96 14.24 -1.85 -6.10
C LYS A 96 13.69 -2.10 -7.51
N HIS A 97 12.45 -2.57 -7.62
CA HIS A 97 11.92 -3.07 -8.88
C HIS A 97 10.96 -2.11 -9.58
N LEU A 98 10.32 -1.18 -8.86
CA LEU A 98 9.44 -0.17 -9.45
C LEU A 98 10.16 1.12 -9.86
N LEU A 99 11.33 1.40 -9.29
CA LEU A 99 12.15 2.56 -9.65
C LEU A 99 13.12 2.28 -10.81
N LYS A 100 13.15 1.06 -11.36
CA LYS A 100 13.98 0.77 -12.53
C LYS A 100 13.30 1.33 -13.77
N PRO A 101 13.99 2.18 -14.56
CA PRO A 101 13.49 2.54 -15.89
C PRO A 101 13.25 1.26 -16.70
N PRO A 102 12.23 1.22 -17.58
CA PRO A 102 12.11 0.12 -18.52
C PRO A 102 13.45 -0.05 -19.22
N GLN A 103 14.01 -1.26 -19.19
CA GLN A 103 15.22 -1.53 -19.95
C GLN A 103 14.89 -1.24 -21.41
N SER A 104 15.51 -0.20 -21.96
CA SER A 104 15.46 0.09 -23.38
C SER A 104 16.08 -1.10 -24.09
N SER A 105 15.22 -1.94 -24.68
CA SER A 105 15.64 -2.97 -25.62
C SER A 105 16.49 -2.30 -26.70
N SER A 106 17.79 -2.60 -26.69
CA SER A 106 18.72 -2.26 -27.77
C SER A 106 18.77 -3.41 -28.77
#